data_AF-A0A522PND9-F1
#
_entry.id   AF-A0A522PND9-F1
#
_cell.length_a   1.000
_cell.length_b   1.000
_cell.length_c   1.000
_cell.angle_alpha   90.00
_cell.angle_beta   90.00
_cell.angle_gamma   90.00
#
_symmetry.space_group_name_H-M   'P 1'
#
loop_
_entity.id
_entity.type
_entity.pdbx_description
1 polymer ?
#
loop_
_entity_poly.entity_id
_entity_poly.type
_entity_poly.pdbx_seq_one_letter_code
_entity_poly.pdbx_strand_id
1 'polypeptide(L)'
;MKAKDPTWKGQKKKYSREDKHSREVYRDLGVPVERYQMNDRKNDLRVERITTLDGRIIYEKQEPLSEHHSHGDAKAKSADTQE
;
A
#
# COMPACT_ATOMS: atom_id res chain seq x y z
N MET A 1 25.45 -19.33 26.52
CA MET A 1 24.15 -18.62 26.64
C MET A 1 23.86 -17.91 25.32
N LYS A 2 22.61 -18.01 24.84
CA LYS A 2 22.17 -17.90 23.43
C LYS A 2 22.69 -16.68 22.65
N ALA A 3 23.21 -16.93 21.45
CA ALA A 3 23.52 -15.94 20.44
C ALA A 3 22.24 -15.18 20.03
N LYS A 4 22.34 -13.86 19.86
CA LYS A 4 21.28 -13.05 19.28
C LYS A 4 21.25 -13.35 17.77
N ASP A 5 20.12 -13.83 17.25
CA ASP A 5 19.90 -13.99 15.82
C ASP A 5 20.21 -12.66 15.07
N PRO A 6 21.18 -12.64 14.14
CA PRO A 6 21.57 -11.42 13.43
C PRO A 6 20.59 -10.99 12.34
N THR A 7 19.46 -11.69 12.19
CA THR A 7 18.50 -11.54 11.07
C THR A 7 17.20 -10.84 11.44
N TRP A 8 17.06 -10.27 12.65
CA TRP A 8 15.91 -9.43 12.97
C TRP A 8 16.03 -8.06 12.29
N LYS A 9 15.71 -8.00 10.99
CA LYS A 9 15.45 -6.72 10.31
C LYS A 9 14.14 -6.18 10.85
N GLY A 10 14.24 -5.29 11.84
CA GLY A 10 13.10 -4.65 12.49
C GLY A 10 12.04 -4.25 11.47
N GLN A 11 10.87 -4.88 11.58
CA GLN A 11 9.70 -4.52 10.79
C GLN A 11 9.46 -3.03 11.04
N LYS A 12 9.75 -2.17 10.04
CA LYS A 12 9.55 -0.73 10.19
C LYS A 12 8.09 -0.54 10.58
N LYS A 13 7.86 0.03 11.77
CA LYS A 13 6.51 0.34 12.24
C LYS A 13 5.89 1.23 11.17
N LYS A 14 4.92 0.64 10.47
CA LYS A 14 4.08 1.28 9.48
C LYS A 14 3.38 2.46 10.17
N TYR A 15 3.51 3.68 9.62
CA TYR A 15 2.92 4.87 10.23
C TYR A 15 1.40 4.71 10.35
N SER A 16 0.80 5.30 11.40
CA SER A 16 -0.65 5.23 11.60
C SER A 16 -1.42 5.88 10.46
N ARG A 17 -0.83 6.88 9.80
CA ARG A 17 -1.35 7.54 8.60
C ARG A 17 -0.21 7.71 7.60
N GLU A 18 -0.50 7.40 6.33
CA GLU A 18 0.41 7.61 5.21
C GLU A 18 -0.35 8.26 4.06
N ASP A 19 0.21 9.36 3.55
CA ASP A 19 -0.33 10.11 2.42
C ASP A 19 0.66 9.97 1.24
N LYS A 20 0.16 9.62 0.06
CA LYS A 20 0.94 9.47 -1.17
C LYS A 20 0.29 10.31 -2.27
N HIS A 21 1.11 11.08 -2.96
CA HIS A 21 0.73 11.84 -4.13
C HIS A 21 1.59 11.42 -5.31
N SER A 22 0.97 11.13 -6.45
CA SER A 22 1.65 10.85 -7.70
C SER A 22 0.96 11.56 -8.86
N ARG A 23 1.74 11.98 -9.84
CA ARG A 23 1.23 12.47 -11.12
C ARG A 23 1.43 11.38 -12.16
N GLU A 24 0.34 10.98 -12.81
CA GLU A 24 0.34 9.88 -13.78
C GLU A 24 -0.57 10.24 -14.97
N VAL A 25 -0.46 9.50 -16.07
CA VAL A 25 -1.40 9.64 -17.20
C VAL A 25 -2.52 8.63 -16.98
N TYR A 26 -3.76 9.10 -16.93
CA TYR A 26 -4.92 8.24 -16.74
C TYR A 26 -5.09 7.38 -18.00
N ARG A 27 -4.94 6.05 -17.83
CA ARG A 27 -4.83 5.11 -18.95
C ARG A 27 -6.00 5.17 -19.94
N ASP A 28 -7.21 5.39 -19.44
CA ASP A 28 -8.44 5.35 -20.24
C ASP A 28 -8.65 6.63 -21.07
N LEU A 29 -8.23 7.78 -20.53
CA LEU A 29 -8.47 9.10 -21.12
C LEU A 29 -7.22 9.68 -21.80
N GLY A 30 -6.03 9.11 -21.54
CA GLY A 30 -4.76 9.65 -22.03
C GLY A 30 -4.39 11.03 -21.45
N VAL A 31 -5.12 11.50 -20.43
CA VAL A 31 -4.91 12.83 -19.83
C VAL A 31 -4.02 12.74 -18.60
N PRO A 32 -3.17 13.74 -18.34
CA PRO A 32 -2.43 13.82 -17.09
C PRO A 32 -3.39 14.07 -15.92
N VAL A 33 -3.17 13.32 -14.84
CA VAL A 33 -3.95 13.37 -13.62
C VAL A 33 -3.03 13.34 -12.39
N GLU A 34 -3.57 13.79 -11.28
CA GLU A 34 -2.98 13.68 -9.96
C GLU A 34 -3.75 12.63 -9.16
N ARG A 35 -3.02 11.65 -8.64
CA ARG A 35 -3.55 10.59 -7.78
C ARG A 35 -3.11 10.85 -6.35
N TYR A 36 -4.09 10.96 -5.48
CA TYR A 36 -3.93 11.00 -4.04
C TYR A 36 -4.37 9.68 -3.43
N GLN A 37 -3.55 9.15 -2.53
CA GLN A 37 -3.88 7.98 -1.73
C GLN A 37 -3.57 8.27 -0.26
N MET A 38 -4.53 8.02 0.62
CA MET A 38 -4.37 8.07 2.07
C MET A 38 -4.65 6.70 2.64
N ASN A 39 -3.74 6.20 3.49
CA ASN A 39 -3.95 5.00 4.28
C ASN A 39 -3.87 5.38 5.76
N ASP A 40 -5.00 5.32 6.45
CA ASP A 40 -5.10 5.48 7.89
C ASP A 40 -5.34 4.13 8.56
N ARG A 41 -4.29 3.58 9.18
CA ARG A 41 -4.31 2.29 9.86
C ARG A 41 -5.05 2.33 11.20
N LYS A 42 -5.19 3.52 11.79
CA LYS A 42 -5.85 3.68 13.08
C LYS A 42 -7.37 3.55 12.95
N ASN A 43 -7.92 4.06 11.85
CA ASN A 43 -9.35 4.08 11.55
C ASN A 43 -9.73 3.08 10.46
N ASP A 44 -8.83 2.15 10.11
CA ASP A 44 -8.99 1.18 9.03
C ASP A 44 -9.49 1.82 7.72
N LEU A 45 -8.89 2.93 7.30
CA LEU A 45 -9.42 3.73 6.19
C LEU A 45 -8.41 3.90 5.07
N ARG A 46 -8.84 3.61 3.85
CA ARG A 46 -8.15 3.95 2.62
C ARG A 46 -9.00 4.92 1.81
N VAL A 47 -8.39 6.04 1.42
CA VAL A 47 -8.98 7.00 0.48
C VAL A 47 -8.11 7.04 -0.76
N GLU A 48 -8.73 6.96 -1.92
CA GLU A 48 -8.08 7.17 -3.20
C GLU A 48 -8.89 8.18 -4.03
N ARG A 49 -8.19 9.20 -4.52
CA ARG A 49 -8.78 10.25 -5.35
C ARG A 49 -7.90 10.48 -6.57
N ILE A 50 -8.52 10.58 -7.74
CA ILE A 50 -7.85 10.94 -8.99
C ILE A 50 -8.50 12.21 -9.52
N THR A 51 -7.68 13.22 -9.72
CA THR A 51 -8.09 14.55 -10.14
C THR A 51 -7.36 14.91 -11.44
N THR A 52 -8.05 15.49 -12.42
CA THR A 52 -7.38 16.11 -13.57
C THR A 52 -6.60 17.34 -13.14
N LEU A 53 -5.65 17.80 -13.96
CA LEU A 53 -4.91 19.05 -13.69
C LEU A 53 -5.81 20.30 -13.68
N ASP A 54 -7.01 20.20 -14.26
CA ASP A 54 -8.05 21.23 -14.23
C ASP A 54 -8.81 21.26 -12.89
N GLY A 55 -8.50 20.33 -11.98
CA GLY A 55 -9.15 20.23 -10.67
C GLY A 55 -10.42 19.38 -10.65
N ARG A 56 -10.78 18.70 -11.75
CA ARG A 56 -11.97 17.83 -11.79
C ARG A 56 -11.66 16.46 -11.23
N ILE A 57 -12.46 16.02 -10.26
CA ILE A 57 -12.35 14.67 -9.71
C ILE A 57 -13.00 13.70 -10.70
N ILE A 58 -12.22 12.76 -11.22
CA ILE A 58 -12.71 11.72 -12.15
C ILE A 58 -12.94 10.38 -11.46
N TYR A 59 -12.33 10.20 -10.29
CA TYR A 59 -12.50 9.01 -9.49
C TYR A 59 -12.25 9.34 -8.03
N GLU A 60 -13.14 8.88 -7.17
CA GLU A 60 -12.99 8.92 -5.73
C GLU A 60 -13.53 7.61 -5.16
N LYS A 61 -12.75 7.00 -4.28
CA LYS A 61 -13.16 5.79 -3.57
C LYS A 61 -12.66 5.83 -2.14
N GLN A 62 -13.56 5.46 -1.25
CA GLN A 62 -13.29 5.32 0.18
C GLN A 62 -13.64 3.90 0.59
N GLU A 63 -12.65 3.18 1.11
CA GLU A 63 -12.79 1.78 1.48
C GLU A 63 -12.07 1.48 2.80
N PRO A 64 -12.50 0.44 3.53
CA PRO A 64 -11.72 -0.13 4.59
C PRO A 64 -10.32 -0.49 4.12
N LEU A 65 -9.29 -0.11 4.89
CA LEU A 65 -7.91 -0.52 4.59
C LEU A 65 -7.76 -2.05 4.66
N SER A 66 -8.59 -2.71 5.47
CA SER A 66 -8.67 -4.17 5.59
C SER A 66 -9.04 -4.89 4.30
N GLU A 67 -9.79 -4.25 3.38
CA GLU A 67 -10.09 -4.81 2.06
C GLU A 67 -8.89 -4.75 1.10
N HIS A 68 -7.87 -3.95 1.45
CA HIS A 68 -6.64 -3.76 0.67
C HIS A 68 -5.45 -4.49 1.32
N HIS A 69 -5.72 -5.61 1.97
CA HIS A 69 -4.67 -6.52 2.39
C HIS A 69 -3.93 -7.01 1.15
N SER A 70 -2.67 -6.59 1.01
CA SER A 70 -1.75 -7.22 0.06
C SER A 70 -1.87 -8.72 0.26
N HIS A 71 -2.22 -9.47 -0.79
CA HIS A 71 -2.02 -10.92 -0.84
C HIS A 71 -0.58 -11.14 -0.40
N GLY A 72 -0.40 -11.51 0.87
CA GLY A 72 0.92 -11.81 1.38
C GLY A 72 1.41 -12.96 0.55
N ASP A 73 2.52 -12.74 -0.16
CA ASP A 73 3.21 -13.76 -0.93
C ASP A 73 3.14 -15.08 -0.16
N ALA A 74 2.52 -16.07 -0.79
CA ALA A 74 2.46 -17.41 -0.26
C ALA A 74 3.91 -17.83 0.05
N LYS A 75 4.26 -17.92 1.34
CA LYS A 75 5.55 -18.48 1.73
C LYS A 75 5.57 -19.91 1.18
N ALA A 76 6.43 -20.16 0.19
CA ALA A 76 6.78 -21.52 -0.18
C ALA A 76 7.24 -22.24 1.09
N LYS A 77 6.60 -23.36 1.41
CA LYS A 77 7.06 -24.23 2.49
C LYS A 77 8.48 -24.66 2.13
N SER A 78 9.44 -24.35 2.98
CA SER A 78 10.78 -24.93 2.93
C SER A 78 10.62 -26.44 2.88
N ALA A 79 11.13 -27.07 1.81
CA ALA A 79 11.32 -28.51 1.81
C ALA A 79 12.43 -28.81 2.82
N ASP A 80 12.02 -29.36 3.96
CA ASP A 80 12.88 -30.18 4.79
C ASP A 80 13.22 -31.43 3.97
N THR A 81 14.42 -31.45 3.38
CA THR A 81 15.03 -32.70 2.93
C THR A 81 16.28 -32.86 3.77
N GLN A 82 16.14 -33.64 4.83
CA GLN A 82 17.24 -34.35 5.46
C GLN A 82 17.78 -35.37 4.46
N GLU A 83 19.06 -35.27 4.10
CA GLU A 83 19.93 -36.44 3.88
C GLU A 83 21.39 -36.05 4.17
#